data_AF-A0AAD9N082-F1
#
_entry.id   AF-A0AAD9N082-F1
#
_cell.length_a   1.000
_cell.length_b   1.000
_cell.length_c   1.000
_cell.angle_alpha   90.00
_cell.angle_beta   90.00
_cell.angle_gamma   90.00
#
_symmetry.space_group_name_H-M   'P 1'
#
loop_
_entity.id
_entity.type
_entity.pdbx_description
1 polymer ?
#
loop_
_entity_poly.entity_id
_entity_poly.type
_entity_poly.pdbx_seq_one_letter_code
_entity_poly.pdbx_strand_id
1 'polypeptide(L)'
;MVNVKYTAKVMSRDNVSSRMSSEGGSVENTEETNRFETLTAGATRAVLILSYQRCGSSFFGGLFDSTPKGFYIYEPLDSLYNAMYGTPEESELREVSTFLANLLQCKFQSLPIEFFLHKFWKQFAKYESSIRPFRDCVIKYQLHKVHGRCYNSIKQRCPKRFAERYRDKVDLCITKLNDSCQGSSIRSTKTVRTTMASVEYLIEKVPNLKVIHLVRDPRAVVLSRQNFDSSGQSMYARGDVIKEAKLFCQNLANDIVKRRQLETIYPGSFMEVIYDRFVEDPLRYTEDIYKFMNITLTNSVRKWIAKISNGSKNATAIAHRWQYELSYIKVKQISETCQNVFKLIDYNWSC
;
A
#
# COMPACT_ATOMS: atom_id res chain seq x y z
N MET A 1 -17.58 4.35 34.11
CA MET A 1 -16.96 5.67 33.89
C MET A 1 -15.62 5.67 34.59
N VAL A 2 -14.51 5.65 33.85
CA VAL A 2 -13.17 5.78 34.42
C VAL A 2 -12.41 6.79 33.56
N ASN A 3 -12.15 7.95 34.15
CA ASN A 3 -11.29 9.01 33.64
C ASN A 3 -9.82 8.56 33.75
N VAL A 4 -9.07 8.62 32.65
CA VAL A 4 -7.61 8.58 32.71
C VAL A 4 -7.07 9.87 32.11
N LYS A 5 -6.48 10.70 32.98
CA LYS A 5 -5.82 11.97 32.67
C LYS A 5 -4.50 11.68 31.95
N TYR A 6 -4.26 12.38 30.85
CA TYR A 6 -2.97 12.41 30.16
C TYR A 6 -2.02 13.40 30.86
N THR A 7 -0.85 12.95 31.29
CA THR A 7 0.29 13.81 31.63
C THR A 7 1.40 13.59 30.61
N ALA A 8 1.64 14.61 29.78
CA ALA A 8 2.77 14.67 28.86
C ALA A 8 4.04 14.98 29.65
N LYS A 9 5.08 14.15 29.53
CA LYS A 9 6.40 14.43 30.07
C LYS A 9 7.31 14.85 28.92
N VAL A 10 7.66 16.13 28.92
CA VAL A 10 8.66 16.75 28.04
C VAL A 10 10.05 16.28 28.51
N MET A 11 10.87 15.75 27.60
CA MET A 11 12.31 15.57 27.86
C MET A 11 13.10 16.59 27.05
N SER A 12 13.84 17.41 27.80
CA SER A 12 14.76 18.47 27.40
C SER A 12 16.09 17.92 26.88
N ARG A 13 16.75 18.73 26.04
CA ARG A 13 18.12 18.56 25.55
C ARG A 13 19.16 19.03 26.58
N ASP A 14 20.42 18.67 26.29
CA ASP A 14 21.71 19.06 26.88
C ASP A 14 22.19 18.13 28.03
N ASN A 15 23.44 17.66 28.14
CA ASN A 15 24.72 18.16 27.61
C ASN A 15 25.85 17.09 27.55
N VAL A 16 26.93 17.49 26.86
CA VAL A 16 28.22 16.89 26.45
C VAL A 16 29.15 16.35 27.56
N SER A 17 29.93 15.27 27.32
CA SER A 17 31.43 15.27 27.25
C SER A 17 32.17 13.99 27.68
N SER A 18 33.12 13.60 26.81
CA SER A 18 34.46 13.02 27.06
C SER A 18 34.66 11.62 27.65
N ARG A 19 35.33 10.76 26.87
CA ARG A 19 36.61 10.12 27.26
C ARG A 19 37.32 9.54 26.03
N MET A 20 38.50 10.09 25.74
CA MET A 20 39.52 9.52 24.86
C MET A 20 40.36 8.52 25.65
N SER A 21 40.69 7.39 25.03
CA SER A 21 41.97 6.71 25.23
C SER A 21 42.27 5.84 24.02
N SER A 22 43.47 6.06 23.50
CA SER A 22 44.13 5.46 22.35
C SER A 22 44.59 4.03 22.61
N GLU A 23 44.52 3.17 21.59
CA GLU A 23 45.58 2.20 21.28
C GLU A 23 45.47 1.78 19.81
N GLY A 24 46.60 1.83 19.09
CA GLY A 24 46.69 1.58 17.66
C GLY A 24 46.90 0.11 17.31
N GLY A 25 46.49 -0.25 16.10
CA GLY A 25 46.75 -1.57 15.52
C GLY A 25 46.25 -1.68 14.09
N SER A 26 47.20 -1.59 13.15
CA SER A 26 47.25 -2.17 11.80
C SER A 26 45.99 -2.23 10.91
N VAL A 27 46.14 -1.56 9.77
CA VAL A 27 45.34 -1.63 8.55
C VAL A 27 45.21 -3.06 8.03
N GLU A 28 43.98 -3.56 7.91
CA GLU A 28 43.60 -4.57 6.92
C GLU A 28 42.44 -4.01 6.09
N ASN A 29 42.72 -3.79 4.80
CA ASN A 29 41.73 -3.47 3.79
C ASN A 29 40.83 -4.70 3.57
N THR A 30 39.60 -4.65 4.07
CA THR A 30 38.54 -5.53 3.60
C THR A 30 37.65 -4.74 2.65
N GLU A 31 37.77 -5.04 1.37
CA GLU A 31 36.84 -4.63 0.32
C GLU A 31 35.45 -5.20 0.66
N GLU A 32 34.60 -4.39 1.28
CA GLU A 32 33.15 -4.65 1.30
C GLU A 32 32.63 -4.49 -0.12
N THR A 33 32.66 -5.61 -0.86
CA THR A 33 32.10 -5.72 -2.19
C THR A 33 30.60 -5.43 -2.09
N ASN A 34 30.22 -4.25 -2.59
CA ASN A 34 28.85 -3.80 -2.72
C ASN A 34 28.08 -4.80 -3.59
N ARG A 35 27.43 -5.77 -2.95
CA ARG A 35 26.79 -6.91 -3.60
C ARG A 35 25.39 -6.51 -4.10
N PHE A 36 25.35 -5.54 -5.02
CA PHE A 36 24.18 -5.35 -5.88
C PHE A 36 24.19 -6.46 -6.93
N GLU A 37 23.61 -7.61 -6.59
CA GLU A 37 23.30 -8.63 -7.58
C GLU A 37 22.45 -7.98 -8.67
N THR A 38 23.02 -7.94 -9.88
CA THR A 38 22.31 -7.47 -11.06
C THR A 38 21.21 -8.48 -11.33
N LEU A 39 19.96 -8.13 -10.99
CA LEU A 39 18.82 -9.02 -11.22
C LEU A 39 18.78 -9.40 -12.69
N THR A 40 18.83 -10.70 -12.95
CA THR A 40 18.73 -11.24 -14.31
C THR A 40 17.41 -10.78 -14.93
N ALA A 41 17.47 -10.37 -16.20
CA ALA A 41 16.29 -10.11 -17.00
C ALA A 41 15.41 -11.38 -16.99
N GLY A 42 14.26 -11.32 -16.32
CA GLY A 42 13.34 -12.47 -16.16
C GLY A 42 13.05 -12.89 -14.71
N ALA A 43 13.71 -12.32 -13.70
CA ALA A 43 13.37 -12.58 -12.30
C ALA A 43 11.96 -12.08 -11.93
N THR A 44 11.16 -12.91 -11.24
CA THR A 44 9.82 -12.53 -10.78
C THR A 44 9.87 -11.30 -9.89
N ARG A 45 9.04 -10.29 -10.20
CA ARG A 45 9.02 -9.03 -9.47
C ARG A 45 7.88 -8.96 -8.45
N ALA A 46 8.22 -8.79 -7.17
CA ALA A 46 7.24 -8.43 -6.15
C ALA A 46 7.02 -6.91 -6.12
N VAL A 47 5.76 -6.48 -6.11
CA VAL A 47 5.38 -5.06 -6.13
C VAL A 47 4.31 -4.77 -5.07
N LEU A 48 4.60 -3.85 -4.15
CA LEU A 48 3.61 -3.25 -3.27
C LEU A 48 3.20 -1.88 -3.80
N ILE A 49 1.90 -1.67 -3.99
CA ILE A 49 1.33 -0.35 -4.26
C ILE A 49 0.72 0.14 -2.95
N LEU A 50 1.48 0.97 -2.24
CA LEU A 50 1.04 1.63 -1.02
C LEU A 50 0.34 2.95 -1.40
N SER A 51 -0.90 3.10 -0.98
CA SER A 51 -1.67 4.31 -1.24
C SER A 51 -2.59 4.62 -0.06
N TYR A 52 -3.50 5.57 -0.27
CA TYR A 52 -4.48 5.98 0.74
C TYR A 52 -5.88 5.97 0.15
N GLN A 53 -6.89 5.87 1.00
CA GLN A 53 -8.28 5.92 0.56
C GLN A 53 -8.52 7.21 -0.23
N ARG A 54 -9.17 7.06 -1.40
CA ARG A 54 -9.49 8.13 -2.35
C ARG A 54 -8.30 8.72 -3.14
N CYS A 55 -7.12 8.09 -3.11
CA CYS A 55 -5.97 8.46 -3.93
C CYS A 55 -5.95 7.82 -5.34
N GLY A 56 -7.06 7.26 -5.82
CA GLY A 56 -7.15 6.73 -7.20
C GLY A 56 -6.45 5.38 -7.43
N SER A 57 -6.03 4.70 -6.35
CA SER A 57 -5.31 3.43 -6.40
C SER A 57 -6.06 2.27 -7.06
N SER A 58 -7.39 2.33 -7.16
CA SER A 58 -8.18 1.33 -7.89
C SER A 58 -8.00 1.43 -9.40
N PHE A 59 -7.98 2.66 -9.94
CA PHE A 59 -7.68 2.89 -11.35
C PHE A 59 -6.23 2.55 -11.66
N PHE A 60 -5.30 3.04 -10.83
CA PHE A 60 -3.87 2.76 -10.95
C PHE A 60 -3.55 1.25 -10.88
N GLY A 61 -4.18 0.53 -9.95
CA GLY A 61 -4.00 -0.93 -9.79
C GLY A 61 -4.41 -1.75 -11.02
N GLY A 62 -5.31 -1.23 -11.86
CA GLY A 62 -5.68 -1.86 -13.13
C GLY A 62 -4.50 -2.06 -14.08
N LEU A 63 -3.44 -1.24 -13.96
CA LEU A 63 -2.20 -1.40 -14.71
C LEU A 63 -1.59 -2.79 -14.48
N PHE A 64 -1.55 -3.22 -13.23
CA PHE A 64 -0.94 -4.48 -12.82
C PHE A 64 -1.78 -5.68 -13.21
N ASP A 65 -3.10 -5.58 -13.08
CA ASP A 65 -4.02 -6.62 -13.56
C ASP A 65 -4.01 -6.76 -15.10
N SER A 66 -3.69 -5.69 -15.82
CA SER A 66 -3.55 -5.73 -17.29
C SER A 66 -2.22 -6.32 -17.79
N THR A 67 -1.28 -6.58 -16.87
CA THR A 67 0.08 -7.00 -17.25
C THR A 67 0.08 -8.49 -17.59
N PRO A 68 0.61 -8.91 -18.77
CA PRO A 68 0.73 -10.32 -19.11
C PRO A 68 1.55 -11.09 -18.06
N LYS A 69 1.08 -12.28 -17.67
CA LYS A 69 1.65 -13.06 -16.56
C LYS A 69 1.77 -12.27 -15.26
N GLY A 70 0.90 -11.28 -15.05
CA GLY A 70 0.76 -10.57 -13.79
C GLY A 70 -0.18 -11.31 -12.83
N PHE A 71 0.24 -11.42 -11.58
CA PHE A 71 -0.58 -11.76 -10.43
C PHE A 71 -0.84 -10.49 -9.65
N TYR A 72 -2.12 -10.14 -9.47
CA TYR A 72 -2.54 -8.92 -8.80
C TYR A 72 -3.65 -9.22 -7.80
N ILE A 73 -3.51 -8.68 -6.59
CA ILE A 73 -4.56 -8.72 -5.57
C ILE A 73 -4.85 -7.31 -5.07
N TYR A 74 -6.10 -6.88 -5.23
CA TYR A 74 -6.62 -5.63 -4.68
C TYR A 74 -6.91 -5.75 -3.18
N GLU A 75 -6.44 -4.81 -2.36
CA GLU A 75 -6.81 -4.64 -0.94
C GLU A 75 -6.81 -5.92 -0.08
N PRO A 76 -5.73 -6.71 -0.05
CA PRO A 76 -5.72 -7.99 0.66
C PRO A 76 -5.82 -7.83 2.19
N LEU A 77 -5.51 -6.64 2.71
CA LEU A 77 -5.62 -6.31 4.13
C LEU A 77 -7.04 -5.88 4.55
N ASP A 78 -8.02 -5.87 3.65
CA ASP A 78 -9.41 -5.56 3.99
C ASP A 78 -9.97 -6.47 5.09
N SER A 79 -9.62 -7.76 5.08
CA SER A 79 -9.99 -8.71 6.13
C SER A 79 -9.30 -8.45 7.49
N LEU A 80 -8.27 -7.60 7.51
CA LEU A 80 -7.47 -7.22 8.68
C LEU A 80 -7.71 -5.76 9.12
N TYR A 81 -8.55 -5.04 8.38
CA TYR A 81 -8.67 -3.57 8.37
C TYR A 81 -8.87 -2.87 9.71
N ASN A 82 -9.57 -3.50 10.65
CA ASN A 82 -9.85 -2.86 11.94
C ASN A 82 -8.64 -2.82 12.87
N ALA A 83 -7.59 -3.61 12.64
CA ALA A 83 -6.36 -3.59 13.43
C ALA A 83 -5.42 -2.41 13.08
N MET A 84 -5.81 -1.56 12.12
CA MET A 84 -4.88 -0.60 11.50
C MET A 84 -5.30 0.86 11.66
N TYR A 85 -6.34 1.11 12.46
CA TYR A 85 -6.79 2.45 12.83
C TYR A 85 -6.32 2.79 14.24
N GLY A 86 -5.25 3.59 14.31
CA GLY A 86 -4.59 4.00 15.55
C GLY A 86 -3.11 4.26 15.30
N THR A 87 -2.33 4.49 16.36
CA THR A 87 -0.88 4.29 16.33
C THR A 87 -0.62 2.79 16.47
N PRO A 88 -0.30 2.07 15.38
CA PRO A 88 -0.13 0.63 15.44
C PRO A 88 1.06 0.28 16.33
N GLU A 89 0.93 -0.79 17.11
CA GLU A 89 2.05 -1.34 17.85
C GLU A 89 3.06 -1.98 16.88
N GLU A 90 4.31 -2.12 17.31
CA GLU A 90 5.36 -2.74 16.49
C GLU A 90 4.99 -4.17 16.04
N SER A 91 4.32 -4.91 16.92
CA SER A 91 3.78 -6.25 16.64
C SER A 91 2.83 -6.24 15.44
N GLU A 92 1.88 -5.31 15.40
CA GLU A 92 0.91 -5.16 14.31
C GLU A 92 1.60 -4.83 12.99
N LEU A 93 2.60 -3.94 13.01
CA LEU A 93 3.42 -3.62 11.83
C LEU A 93 4.10 -4.87 11.27
N ARG A 94 4.73 -5.67 12.14
CA ARG A 94 5.43 -6.92 11.74
C ARG A 94 4.47 -7.98 11.20
N GLU A 95 3.26 -8.05 11.74
CA GLU A 95 2.24 -8.99 11.29
C GLU A 95 1.68 -8.64 9.91
N VAL A 96 1.35 -7.37 9.67
CA VAL A 96 0.94 -6.88 8.35
C VAL A 96 2.04 -7.15 7.32
N SER A 97 3.29 -6.90 7.70
CA SER A 97 4.46 -7.15 6.85
C SER A 97 4.63 -8.63 6.55
N THR A 98 4.43 -9.50 7.53
CA THR A 98 4.50 -10.96 7.33
C THR A 98 3.37 -11.45 6.44
N PHE A 99 2.16 -10.92 6.60
CA PHE A 99 1.03 -11.25 5.73
C PHE A 99 1.32 -10.85 4.27
N LEU A 100 1.76 -9.62 4.03
CA LEU A 100 2.11 -9.14 2.69
C LEU A 100 3.29 -9.92 2.09
N ALA A 101 4.29 -10.29 2.91
CA ALA A 101 5.41 -11.10 2.47
C ALA A 101 4.96 -12.50 2.02
N ASN A 102 4.12 -13.17 2.81
CA ASN A 102 3.57 -14.47 2.46
C ASN A 102 2.72 -14.40 1.18
N LEU A 103 1.94 -13.32 1.02
CA LEU A 103 1.14 -13.08 -0.18
C LEU A 103 2.01 -12.94 -1.44
N LEU A 104 3.02 -12.06 -1.40
CA LEU A 104 3.91 -11.78 -2.54
C LEU A 104 4.86 -12.94 -2.86
N GLN A 105 5.11 -13.84 -1.91
CA GLN A 105 5.92 -15.05 -2.09
C GLN A 105 5.09 -16.30 -2.40
N CYS A 106 3.78 -16.17 -2.63
CA CYS A 106 2.86 -17.30 -2.86
C CYS A 106 2.82 -18.33 -1.73
N LYS A 107 3.10 -17.93 -0.49
CA LYS A 107 3.00 -18.78 0.72
C LYS A 107 1.58 -18.73 1.29
N PHE A 108 0.57 -19.05 0.47
CA PHE A 108 -0.84 -18.89 0.84
C PHE A 108 -1.26 -19.79 2.01
N GLN A 109 -0.65 -20.96 2.18
CA GLN A 109 -0.88 -21.84 3.33
C GLN A 109 -0.50 -21.20 4.67
N SER A 110 0.35 -20.17 4.66
CA SER A 110 0.75 -19.40 5.83
C SER A 110 -0.14 -18.20 6.10
N LEU A 111 -1.17 -17.96 5.28
CA LEU A 111 -2.15 -16.90 5.48
C LEU A 111 -3.35 -17.41 6.32
N PRO A 112 -3.98 -16.54 7.12
CA PRO A 112 -5.14 -16.92 7.93
C PRO A 112 -6.32 -17.34 7.05
N ILE A 113 -7.06 -18.37 7.49
CA ILE A 113 -8.18 -18.91 6.71
C ILE A 113 -9.29 -17.87 6.47
N GLU A 114 -9.46 -16.94 7.40
CA GLU A 114 -10.42 -15.83 7.33
C GLU A 114 -10.17 -14.94 6.11
N PHE A 115 -8.91 -14.82 5.66
CA PHE A 115 -8.60 -14.11 4.41
C PHE A 115 -9.36 -14.77 3.26
N PHE A 116 -9.30 -16.10 3.12
CA PHE A 116 -9.92 -16.84 2.03
C PHE A 116 -11.45 -16.95 2.15
N LEU A 117 -12.00 -16.85 3.36
CA LEU A 117 -13.44 -16.87 3.62
C LEU A 117 -14.09 -15.48 3.48
N HIS A 118 -13.29 -14.40 3.44
CA HIS A 118 -13.81 -13.05 3.47
C HIS A 118 -14.72 -12.75 2.27
N LYS A 119 -15.82 -12.00 2.52
CA LYS A 119 -16.79 -11.58 1.49
C LYS A 119 -16.14 -10.76 0.36
N PHE A 120 -14.96 -10.21 0.62
CA PHE A 120 -14.11 -9.48 -0.32
C PHE A 120 -13.96 -10.20 -1.67
N TRP A 121 -13.73 -11.52 -1.65
CA TRP A 121 -13.51 -12.30 -2.87
C TRP A 121 -14.73 -12.32 -3.79
N LYS A 122 -15.95 -12.14 -3.27
CA LYS A 122 -17.12 -11.96 -4.13
C LYS A 122 -17.33 -10.51 -4.56
N GLN A 123 -17.07 -9.56 -3.67
CA GLN A 123 -17.45 -8.16 -3.86
C GLN A 123 -16.48 -7.39 -4.75
N PHE A 124 -15.17 -7.61 -4.60
CA PHE A 124 -14.15 -6.76 -5.22
C PHE A 124 -13.29 -7.48 -6.26
N ALA A 125 -13.09 -8.79 -6.13
CA ALA A 125 -12.37 -9.61 -7.12
C ALA A 125 -13.17 -9.87 -8.43
N LYS A 126 -14.22 -9.10 -8.71
CA LYS A 126 -15.11 -9.36 -9.86
C LYS A 126 -14.40 -9.19 -11.21
N TYR A 127 -13.36 -8.36 -11.26
CA TYR A 127 -12.70 -7.97 -12.51
C TYR A 127 -11.23 -8.38 -12.62
N GLU A 128 -10.63 -8.89 -11.53
CA GLU A 128 -9.22 -9.29 -11.54
C GLU A 128 -9.04 -10.64 -12.24
N SER A 129 -8.26 -10.60 -13.31
CA SER A 129 -8.10 -11.74 -14.22
C SER A 129 -7.33 -12.89 -13.55
N SER A 130 -6.25 -12.55 -12.85
CA SER A 130 -5.30 -13.51 -12.26
C SER A 130 -5.87 -14.31 -11.09
N ILE A 131 -6.88 -13.80 -10.38
CA ILE A 131 -7.51 -14.48 -9.24
C ILE A 131 -8.88 -15.08 -9.55
N ARG A 132 -9.35 -14.94 -10.79
CA ARG A 132 -10.65 -15.47 -11.22
C ARG A 132 -10.82 -16.97 -10.92
N PRO A 133 -9.84 -17.86 -11.19
CA PRO A 133 -9.98 -19.29 -10.86
C PRO A 133 -10.21 -19.56 -9.37
N PHE A 134 -9.50 -18.83 -8.50
CA PHE A 134 -9.70 -18.92 -7.05
C PHE A 134 -11.08 -18.42 -6.64
N ARG A 135 -11.48 -17.25 -7.14
CA ARG A 135 -12.79 -16.67 -6.87
C ARG A 135 -13.92 -17.61 -7.27
N ASP A 136 -13.84 -18.18 -8.47
CA ASP A 136 -14.88 -19.06 -9.00
C ASP A 136 -14.97 -20.34 -8.12
N CYS A 137 -13.85 -20.82 -7.59
CA CYS A 137 -13.83 -21.88 -6.57
C CYS A 137 -14.52 -21.45 -5.25
N VAL A 138 -14.17 -20.28 -4.71
CA VAL A 138 -14.78 -19.71 -3.49
C VAL A 138 -16.30 -19.52 -3.64
N ILE A 139 -16.77 -19.14 -4.84
CA ILE A 139 -18.20 -19.00 -5.15
C ILE A 139 -18.86 -20.37 -5.23
N LYS A 140 -18.28 -21.33 -5.95
CA LYS A 140 -18.78 -22.71 -6.10
C LYS A 140 -19.05 -23.37 -4.75
N TYR A 141 -18.12 -23.22 -3.81
CA TYR A 141 -18.22 -23.80 -2.47
C TYR A 141 -18.91 -22.88 -1.44
N GLN A 142 -19.42 -21.73 -1.87
CA GLN A 142 -20.10 -20.73 -1.02
C GLN A 142 -19.25 -20.22 0.16
N LEU A 143 -17.92 -20.28 0.03
CA LEU A 143 -16.99 -19.91 1.10
C LEU A 143 -17.08 -18.42 1.45
N HIS A 144 -17.37 -17.55 0.46
CA HIS A 144 -17.58 -16.10 0.67
C HIS A 144 -18.80 -15.75 1.54
N LYS A 145 -19.72 -16.70 1.79
CA LYS A 145 -20.85 -16.52 2.69
C LYS A 145 -20.47 -16.80 4.15
N VAL A 146 -19.32 -17.43 4.37
CA VAL A 146 -18.78 -17.71 5.68
C VAL A 146 -18.13 -16.41 6.17
N HIS A 147 -18.86 -15.62 6.95
CA HIS A 147 -18.32 -14.39 7.53
C HIS A 147 -17.26 -14.72 8.59
N GLY A 148 -15.99 -14.79 8.19
CA GLY A 148 -14.84 -14.74 9.09
C GLY A 148 -14.36 -13.30 9.26
N ARG A 149 -14.25 -12.82 10.50
CA ARG A 149 -13.49 -11.60 10.84
C ARG A 149 -12.40 -11.98 11.84
N CYS A 150 -11.17 -11.57 11.58
CA CYS A 150 -10.03 -11.77 12.47
C CYS A 150 -10.06 -10.68 13.58
N TYR A 151 -10.18 -11.02 14.87
CA TYR A 151 -10.32 -10.06 16.00
C TYR A 151 -9.73 -10.66 17.31
N ASN A 152 -9.13 -9.94 18.28
CA ASN A 152 -9.29 -8.54 18.76
C ASN A 152 -8.03 -7.65 18.77
N SER A 153 -6.83 -8.19 18.64
CA SER A 153 -5.60 -7.47 18.32
C SER A 153 -4.61 -8.48 17.74
N ILE A 154 -5.13 -9.25 16.77
CA ILE A 154 -4.46 -10.36 16.07
C ILE A 154 -4.09 -11.56 16.97
N LYS A 155 -5.08 -12.16 17.66
CA LYS A 155 -4.85 -13.24 18.65
C LYS A 155 -4.42 -14.56 17.99
N GLN A 156 -3.14 -14.57 17.62
CA GLN A 156 -2.29 -15.63 17.12
C GLN A 156 -2.90 -16.46 15.98
N ARG A 157 -3.08 -15.78 14.83
CA ARG A 157 -3.11 -16.36 13.48
C ARG A 157 -4.21 -17.38 13.14
N CYS A 158 -5.34 -17.36 13.85
CA CYS A 158 -6.62 -18.00 13.52
C CYS A 158 -6.55 -19.38 12.82
N PRO A 159 -6.86 -20.49 13.52
CA PRO A 159 -8.28 -20.77 13.83
C PRO A 159 -8.51 -21.67 15.07
N LYS A 160 -9.75 -21.82 15.58
CA LYS A 160 -10.21 -23.11 16.18
C LYS A 160 -11.69 -23.47 15.98
N ARG A 161 -12.58 -22.60 15.48
CA ARG A 161 -14.00 -22.97 15.23
C ARG A 161 -14.44 -23.03 13.76
N PHE A 162 -13.85 -22.23 12.86
CA PHE A 162 -14.26 -22.18 11.45
C PHE A 162 -13.39 -23.00 10.50
N ALA A 163 -12.12 -23.27 10.86
CA ALA A 163 -11.18 -23.84 9.90
C ALA A 163 -11.48 -25.28 9.51
N GLU A 164 -11.73 -26.20 10.45
CA GLU A 164 -11.81 -27.63 10.10
C GLU A 164 -12.89 -27.94 9.07
N ARG A 165 -14.11 -27.42 9.26
CA ARG A 165 -15.25 -27.72 8.36
C ARG A 165 -15.00 -27.28 6.91
N TYR A 166 -14.23 -26.21 6.70
CA TYR A 166 -14.01 -25.63 5.38
C TYR A 166 -12.58 -25.81 4.87
N ARG A 167 -11.67 -26.40 5.67
CA ARG A 167 -10.24 -26.51 5.39
C ARG A 167 -10.00 -27.14 4.03
N ASP A 168 -10.54 -28.34 3.80
CA ASP A 168 -10.33 -29.07 2.54
C ASP A 168 -10.80 -28.27 1.31
N LYS A 169 -11.93 -27.55 1.44
CA LYS A 169 -12.46 -26.72 0.36
C LYS A 169 -11.64 -25.46 0.15
N VAL A 170 -11.16 -24.84 1.22
CA VAL A 170 -10.25 -23.68 1.17
C VAL A 170 -8.93 -24.10 0.54
N ASP A 171 -8.33 -25.20 0.98
CA ASP A 171 -7.06 -25.72 0.47
C ASP A 171 -7.18 -26.06 -1.02
N LEU A 172 -8.29 -26.68 -1.44
CA LEU A 172 -8.61 -26.89 -2.84
C LEU A 172 -8.63 -25.56 -3.61
N CYS A 173 -9.28 -24.51 -3.08
CA CYS A 173 -9.28 -23.22 -3.75
C CYS A 173 -7.90 -22.57 -3.76
N ILE A 174 -7.13 -22.65 -2.67
CA ILE A 174 -5.76 -22.11 -2.57
C ILE A 174 -4.87 -22.65 -3.68
N THR A 175 -5.04 -23.91 -4.13
CA THR A 175 -4.29 -24.44 -5.29
C THR A 175 -4.40 -23.53 -6.51
N LYS A 176 -5.57 -22.93 -6.76
CA LYS A 176 -5.80 -22.01 -7.89
C LYS A 176 -5.09 -20.66 -7.74
N LEU A 177 -4.92 -20.17 -6.52
CA LEU A 177 -4.06 -19.00 -6.26
C LEU A 177 -2.59 -19.36 -6.45
N ASN A 178 -2.17 -20.52 -5.95
CA ASN A 178 -0.81 -21.02 -6.11
C ASN A 178 -0.42 -21.12 -7.58
N ASP A 179 -1.25 -21.77 -8.41
CA ASP A 179 -1.01 -21.92 -9.85
C ASP A 179 -0.81 -20.54 -10.52
N SER A 180 -1.70 -19.59 -10.22
CA SER A 180 -1.69 -18.24 -10.80
C SER A 180 -0.50 -17.40 -10.31
N CYS A 181 -0.15 -17.51 -9.03
CA CYS A 181 0.93 -16.75 -8.40
C CYS A 181 2.31 -17.29 -8.80
N GLN A 182 2.50 -18.61 -8.80
CA GLN A 182 3.78 -19.23 -9.15
C GLN A 182 4.11 -19.07 -10.64
N GLY A 183 3.10 -19.13 -11.52
CA GLY A 183 3.26 -18.92 -12.95
C GLY A 183 3.47 -17.45 -13.37
N SER A 184 3.44 -16.51 -12.43
CA SER A 184 3.52 -15.07 -12.72
C SER A 184 4.96 -14.54 -12.73
N SER A 185 5.23 -13.62 -13.66
CA SER A 185 6.47 -12.84 -13.69
C SER A 185 6.39 -11.58 -12.83
N ILE A 186 5.18 -11.16 -12.45
CA ILE A 186 4.94 -10.03 -11.54
C ILE A 186 3.93 -10.45 -10.51
N ARG A 187 4.25 -10.24 -9.23
CA ARG A 187 3.36 -10.47 -8.10
C ARG A 187 3.13 -9.13 -7.44
N SER A 188 1.93 -8.62 -7.53
CA SER A 188 1.61 -7.25 -7.14
C SER A 188 0.41 -7.23 -6.20
N THR A 189 0.44 -6.29 -5.27
CA THR A 189 -0.73 -6.05 -4.44
C THR A 189 -0.87 -4.57 -4.13
N LYS A 190 -2.12 -4.10 -4.12
CA LYS A 190 -2.45 -2.73 -3.76
C LYS A 190 -3.12 -2.71 -2.41
N THR A 191 -2.71 -1.81 -1.53
CA THR A 191 -3.47 -1.56 -0.30
C THR A 191 -3.45 -0.11 0.15
N VAL A 192 -4.55 0.31 0.80
CA VAL A 192 -4.69 1.60 1.49
C VAL A 192 -4.70 1.46 3.01
N ARG A 193 -4.39 0.25 3.49
CA ARG A 193 -4.55 -0.17 4.88
C ARG A 193 -3.21 -0.59 5.44
N THR A 194 -2.13 0.13 5.16
CA THR A 194 -0.84 -0.08 5.79
C THR A 194 -0.04 1.22 5.74
N THR A 195 1.10 1.25 6.40
CA THR A 195 1.95 2.43 6.52
C THR A 195 3.35 2.09 6.02
N MET A 196 4.14 3.13 5.73
CA MET A 196 5.54 2.95 5.33
C MET A 196 6.38 2.35 6.47
N ALA A 197 5.93 2.45 7.72
CA ALA A 197 6.54 1.75 8.86
C ALA A 197 6.39 0.22 8.77
N SER A 198 5.26 -0.31 8.27
CA SER A 198 5.18 -1.74 7.95
C SER A 198 6.10 -2.10 6.77
N VAL A 199 6.25 -1.20 5.80
CA VAL A 199 7.09 -1.47 4.62
C VAL A 199 8.56 -1.72 5.00
N GLU A 200 9.07 -1.09 6.06
CA GLU A 200 10.40 -1.36 6.62
C GLU A 200 10.61 -2.85 6.95
N TYR A 201 9.65 -3.50 7.61
CA TYR A 201 9.75 -4.94 7.90
C TYR A 201 9.45 -5.81 6.69
N LEU A 202 8.66 -5.31 5.73
CA LEU A 202 8.30 -6.06 4.53
C LEU A 202 9.48 -6.18 3.57
N ILE A 203 10.25 -5.10 3.36
CA ILE A 203 11.37 -5.08 2.41
C ILE A 203 12.50 -6.03 2.83
N GLU A 204 12.70 -6.22 4.13
CA GLU A 204 13.62 -7.24 4.68
C GLU A 204 13.16 -8.67 4.38
N LYS A 205 11.85 -8.91 4.28
CA LYS A 205 11.25 -10.24 4.11
C LYS A 205 11.07 -10.65 2.65
N VAL A 206 11.03 -9.68 1.74
CA VAL A 206 10.74 -9.89 0.32
C VAL A 206 11.91 -9.37 -0.51
N PRO A 207 12.80 -10.27 -0.97
CA PRO A 207 13.93 -9.88 -1.80
C PRO A 207 13.45 -9.12 -3.04
N ASN A 208 14.16 -8.04 -3.39
CA ASN A 208 13.92 -7.25 -4.60
C ASN A 208 12.52 -6.63 -4.71
N LEU A 209 11.85 -6.44 -3.56
CA LEU A 209 10.56 -5.76 -3.48
C LEU A 209 10.65 -4.36 -4.10
N LYS A 210 9.67 -4.06 -4.96
CA LYS A 210 9.43 -2.70 -5.45
C LYS A 210 8.23 -2.11 -4.72
N VAL A 211 8.38 -0.89 -4.22
CA VAL A 211 7.32 -0.17 -3.51
C VAL A 211 6.97 1.07 -4.31
N ILE A 212 5.73 1.13 -4.79
CA ILE A 212 5.16 2.32 -5.41
C ILE A 212 4.35 3.03 -4.34
N HIS A 213 4.80 4.23 -3.96
CA HIS A 213 4.08 5.10 -3.04
C HIS A 213 3.19 6.04 -3.85
N LEU A 214 1.93 5.66 -4.00
CA LEU A 214 0.94 6.40 -4.79
C LEU A 214 0.24 7.43 -3.90
N VAL A 215 0.58 8.69 -4.13
CA VAL A 215 0.05 9.87 -3.43
C VAL A 215 -0.87 10.67 -4.35
N ARG A 216 -1.70 11.54 -3.78
CA ARG A 216 -2.62 12.41 -4.52
C ARG A 216 -2.74 13.74 -3.80
N ASP A 217 -3.12 14.79 -4.52
CA ASP A 217 -3.41 16.10 -3.93
C ASP A 217 -4.37 15.98 -2.71
N PRO A 218 -3.94 16.39 -1.50
CA PRO A 218 -4.77 16.39 -0.30
C PRO A 218 -6.10 17.11 -0.45
N ARG A 219 -6.18 18.17 -1.26
CA ARG A 219 -7.43 18.91 -1.51
C ARG A 219 -8.42 18.04 -2.27
N ALA A 220 -7.95 17.31 -3.29
CA ALA A 220 -8.74 16.33 -4.03
C ALA A 220 -9.19 15.17 -3.14
N VAL A 221 -8.31 14.67 -2.27
CA VAL A 221 -8.61 13.58 -1.34
C VAL A 221 -9.66 14.04 -0.34
N VAL A 222 -9.47 15.18 0.32
CA VAL A 222 -10.38 15.71 1.35
C VAL A 222 -11.75 16.01 0.75
N LEU A 223 -11.84 16.70 -0.40
CA LEU A 223 -13.11 16.89 -1.11
C LEU A 223 -13.76 15.54 -1.39
N SER A 224 -12.99 14.58 -1.91
CA SER A 224 -13.55 13.28 -2.23
C SER A 224 -14.02 12.52 -0.99
N ARG A 225 -13.50 12.78 0.21
CA ARG A 225 -13.94 12.14 1.46
C ARG A 225 -15.15 12.85 2.05
N GLN A 226 -15.35 14.16 1.83
CA GLN A 226 -16.50 14.93 2.36
C GLN A 226 -17.86 14.28 2.09
N ASN A 227 -18.03 13.63 0.93
CA ASN A 227 -19.30 13.04 0.51
C ASN A 227 -19.46 11.57 0.90
N PHE A 228 -18.50 10.98 1.63
CA PHE A 228 -18.58 9.60 2.11
C PHE A 228 -18.90 9.56 3.60
N ASP A 229 -19.58 8.50 4.03
CA ASP A 229 -19.73 8.19 5.44
C ASP A 229 -18.41 7.69 6.07
N SER A 230 -18.49 7.03 7.21
CA SER A 230 -17.35 6.44 7.94
C SER A 230 -16.55 5.38 7.15
N SER A 231 -17.00 4.99 5.94
CA SER A 231 -16.25 4.08 5.05
C SER A 231 -15.12 4.75 4.26
N GLY A 232 -15.19 6.07 4.07
CA GLY A 232 -14.19 6.84 3.33
C GLY A 232 -13.61 8.03 4.10
N GLN A 233 -14.27 8.50 5.16
CA GLN A 233 -13.76 9.52 6.07
C GLN A 233 -13.07 8.90 7.26
N SER A 234 -12.15 9.66 7.88
CA SER A 234 -11.66 9.31 9.21
C SER A 234 -12.81 9.38 10.21
N MET A 235 -13.05 8.28 10.93
CA MET A 235 -13.98 8.25 12.06
C MET A 235 -13.64 9.29 13.13
N TYR A 236 -12.37 9.71 13.20
CA TYR A 236 -11.89 10.74 14.12
C TYR A 236 -12.20 12.16 13.62
N ALA A 237 -12.33 12.36 12.31
CA ALA A 237 -12.68 13.66 11.73
C ALA A 237 -14.14 14.03 12.00
N ARG A 238 -15.05 13.03 12.11
CA ARG A 238 -16.48 13.24 12.39
C ARG A 238 -17.13 14.28 11.46
N GLY A 239 -16.77 14.25 10.16
CA GLY A 239 -17.27 15.19 9.15
C GLY A 239 -16.57 16.55 9.10
N ASP A 240 -15.64 16.85 10.02
CA ASP A 240 -14.86 18.10 9.98
C ASP A 240 -13.77 18.00 8.89
N VAL A 241 -13.90 18.85 7.88
CA VAL A 241 -13.02 18.93 6.71
C VAL A 241 -11.58 19.23 7.07
N ILE A 242 -11.35 20.16 7.99
CA ILE A 242 -10.00 20.60 8.36
C ILE A 242 -9.34 19.55 9.25
N LYS A 243 -10.11 18.91 10.13
CA LYS A 243 -9.64 17.78 10.91
C LYS A 243 -9.31 16.57 10.02
N GLU A 244 -10.12 16.30 9.00
CA GLU A 244 -9.83 15.27 7.98
C GLU A 244 -8.53 15.58 7.24
N ALA A 245 -8.36 16.82 6.78
CA ALA A 245 -7.13 17.27 6.13
C ALA A 245 -5.90 17.09 7.04
N LYS A 246 -6.02 17.49 8.31
CA LYS A 246 -4.95 17.35 9.31
C LYS A 246 -4.54 15.89 9.49
N LEU A 247 -5.49 14.99 9.71
CA LEU A 247 -5.21 13.56 9.92
C LEU A 247 -4.58 12.92 8.68
N PHE A 248 -5.13 13.21 7.50
CA PHE A 248 -4.59 12.71 6.25
C PHE A 248 -3.16 13.19 6.00
N CYS A 249 -2.90 14.49 6.11
CA CYS A 249 -1.61 15.10 5.81
C CYS A 249 -0.53 14.77 6.85
N GLN A 250 -0.90 14.56 8.11
CA GLN A 250 0.02 14.04 9.12
C GLN A 250 0.47 12.61 8.78
N ASN A 251 -0.46 11.72 8.46
CA ASN A 251 -0.13 10.34 8.10
C ASN A 251 0.71 10.27 6.82
N LEU A 252 0.30 11.02 5.79
CA LEU A 252 1.04 11.09 4.52
C LEU A 252 2.45 11.64 4.70
N ALA A 253 2.63 12.72 5.47
CA ALA A 253 3.96 13.28 5.73
C ALA A 253 4.87 12.28 6.46
N ASN A 254 4.34 11.57 7.47
CA ASN A 254 5.11 10.54 8.19
C ASN A 254 5.58 9.43 7.23
N ASP A 255 4.69 8.95 6.36
CA ASP A 255 5.04 7.92 5.38
C ASP A 255 6.04 8.43 4.33
N ILE A 256 5.95 9.68 3.86
CA ILE A 256 6.93 10.26 2.92
C ILE A 256 8.31 10.37 3.58
N VAL A 257 8.38 10.85 4.82
CA VAL A 257 9.66 10.95 5.56
C VAL A 257 10.26 9.56 5.75
N LYS A 258 9.45 8.58 6.19
CA LYS A 258 9.90 7.19 6.35
C LYS A 258 10.33 6.57 5.01
N ARG A 259 9.60 6.83 3.92
CA ARG A 259 9.98 6.39 2.56
C ARG A 259 11.36 6.89 2.20
N ARG A 260 11.62 8.19 2.35
CA ARG A 260 12.91 8.81 2.01
C ARG A 260 14.05 8.18 2.82
N GLN A 261 13.83 7.90 4.10
CA GLN A 261 14.80 7.16 4.92
C GLN A 261 15.05 5.76 4.37
N LEU A 262 14.00 4.98 4.09
CA LEU A 262 14.14 3.63 3.54
C LEU A 262 14.77 3.62 2.15
N GLU A 263 14.54 4.65 1.34
CA GLU A 263 15.12 4.79 0.01
C GLU A 263 16.64 5.03 0.05
N THR A 264 17.15 5.66 1.11
CA THR A 264 18.61 5.75 1.34
C THR A 264 19.23 4.40 1.73
N ILE A 265 18.47 3.55 2.41
CA ILE A 265 18.93 2.22 2.86
C ILE A 265 18.79 1.18 1.74
N TYR A 266 17.72 1.28 0.96
CA TYR A 266 17.35 0.36 -0.12
C TYR A 266 17.18 1.12 -1.44
N PRO A 267 18.27 1.63 -2.03
CA PRO A 267 18.22 2.46 -3.22
C PRO A 267 17.61 1.71 -4.41
N GLY A 268 16.74 2.40 -5.15
CA GLY A 268 16.04 1.84 -6.30
C GLY A 268 14.85 0.93 -5.96
N SER A 269 14.51 0.73 -4.69
CA SER A 269 13.35 -0.07 -4.27
C SER A 269 12.05 0.72 -4.16
N PHE A 270 12.10 2.05 -4.17
CA PHE A 270 10.95 2.93 -3.99
C PHE A 270 10.72 3.82 -5.23
N MET A 271 9.45 4.09 -5.54
CA MET A 271 9.04 5.07 -6.53
C MET A 271 7.86 5.88 -6.00
N GLU A 272 7.99 7.20 -5.98
CA GLU A 272 6.87 8.10 -5.73
C GLU A 272 6.07 8.30 -7.01
N VAL A 273 4.76 8.13 -6.93
CA VAL A 273 3.84 8.41 -8.04
C VAL A 273 2.76 9.35 -7.54
N ILE A 274 2.63 10.49 -8.21
CA ILE A 274 1.55 11.45 -7.98
C ILE A 274 0.41 11.11 -8.93
N TYR A 275 -0.73 10.69 -8.37
CA TYR A 275 -1.89 10.26 -9.14
C TYR A 275 -2.35 11.32 -10.15
N ASP A 276 -2.33 12.60 -9.76
CA ASP A 276 -2.76 13.71 -10.60
C ASP A 276 -1.92 13.80 -11.90
N ARG A 277 -0.58 13.65 -11.80
CA ARG A 277 0.27 13.58 -12.99
C ARG A 277 0.11 12.28 -13.78
N PHE A 278 -0.16 11.16 -13.10
CA PHE A 278 -0.39 9.87 -13.76
C PHE A 278 -1.64 9.93 -14.66
N VAL A 279 -2.71 10.61 -14.26
CA VAL A 279 -3.92 10.68 -15.09
C VAL A 279 -3.80 11.66 -16.25
N GLU A 280 -2.94 12.69 -16.11
CA GLU A 280 -2.60 13.64 -17.17
C GLU A 280 -1.78 12.99 -18.29
N ASP A 281 -0.79 12.16 -17.95
CA ASP A 281 0.03 11.43 -18.92
C ASP A 281 0.21 9.94 -18.55
N PRO A 282 -0.84 9.11 -18.73
CA PRO A 282 -0.81 7.72 -18.29
C PRO A 282 0.27 6.88 -18.98
N LEU A 283 0.60 7.16 -20.25
CA LEU A 283 1.54 6.34 -21.01
C LEU A 283 2.98 6.58 -20.55
N ARG A 284 3.39 7.85 -20.44
CA ARG A 284 4.72 8.22 -19.98
C ARG A 284 4.99 7.72 -18.56
N TYR A 285 4.03 7.91 -17.64
CA TYR A 285 4.15 7.37 -16.28
C TYR A 285 4.19 5.84 -16.24
N THR A 286 3.44 5.17 -17.11
CA THR A 286 3.49 3.71 -17.23
C THR A 286 4.87 3.24 -17.70
N GLU A 287 5.49 3.92 -18.65
CA GLU A 287 6.86 3.63 -19.09
C GLU A 287 7.87 3.75 -17.95
N ASP A 288 7.79 4.81 -17.15
CA ASP A 288 8.64 5.00 -15.98
C ASP A 288 8.45 3.88 -14.95
N ILE A 289 7.20 3.49 -14.66
CA ILE A 289 6.88 2.44 -13.69
C ILE A 289 7.46 1.09 -14.17
N TYR A 290 7.35 0.77 -15.45
CA TYR A 290 7.90 -0.46 -16.02
C TYR A 290 9.43 -0.47 -16.01
N LYS A 291 10.05 0.68 -16.32
CA LYS A 291 11.49 0.86 -16.18
C LYS A 291 11.95 0.68 -14.73
N PHE A 292 11.24 1.29 -13.77
CA PHE A 292 11.51 1.15 -12.33
C PHE A 292 11.42 -0.31 -11.85
N MET A 293 10.44 -1.05 -12.33
CA MET A 293 10.29 -2.48 -12.03
C MET A 293 11.31 -3.37 -12.77
N ASN A 294 12.05 -2.81 -13.74
CA ASN A 294 12.92 -3.51 -14.67
C ASN A 294 12.17 -4.61 -15.45
N ILE A 295 11.06 -4.24 -16.09
CA ILE A 295 10.19 -5.15 -16.85
C ILE A 295 9.86 -4.51 -18.19
N THR A 296 9.87 -5.33 -19.25
CA THR A 296 9.50 -4.89 -20.58
C THR A 296 8.03 -4.51 -20.67
N LEU A 297 7.75 -3.26 -21.03
CA LEU A 297 6.41 -2.79 -21.33
C LEU A 297 5.92 -3.39 -22.65
N THR A 298 4.87 -4.22 -22.57
CA THR A 298 4.35 -4.95 -23.74
C THR A 298 3.34 -4.10 -24.52
N ASN A 299 3.15 -4.43 -25.80
CA ASN A 299 2.14 -3.81 -26.65
C ASN A 299 0.70 -4.01 -26.13
N SER A 300 0.42 -5.10 -25.41
CA SER A 300 -0.90 -5.32 -24.82
C SER A 300 -1.21 -4.29 -23.73
N VAL A 301 -0.22 -3.97 -22.89
CA VAL A 301 -0.35 -2.96 -21.83
C VAL A 301 -0.46 -1.57 -22.46
N ARG A 302 0.34 -1.25 -23.50
CA ARG A 302 0.21 0.02 -24.25
C ARG A 302 -1.19 0.21 -24.83
N LYS A 303 -1.78 -0.84 -25.41
CA LYS A 303 -3.16 -0.82 -25.91
C LYS A 303 -4.18 -0.65 -24.78
N TRP A 304 -3.96 -1.30 -23.63
CA TRP A 304 -4.81 -1.12 -22.45
C TRP A 304 -4.77 0.32 -21.95
N ILE A 305 -3.58 0.92 -21.83
CA ILE A 305 -3.40 2.34 -21.49
C ILE A 305 -4.15 3.22 -22.48
N ALA A 306 -3.94 3.06 -23.79
CA ALA A 306 -4.64 3.87 -24.79
C ALA A 306 -6.17 3.77 -24.67
N LYS A 307 -6.71 2.58 -24.36
CA LYS A 307 -8.14 2.39 -24.12
C LYS A 307 -8.62 3.13 -22.87
N ILE A 308 -7.86 3.06 -21.77
CA ILE A 308 -8.24 3.73 -20.52
C ILE A 308 -7.94 5.23 -20.54
N SER A 309 -7.08 5.73 -21.42
CA SER A 309 -6.83 7.17 -21.62
C SER A 309 -8.09 7.93 -22.05
N ASN A 310 -9.02 7.29 -22.76
CA ASN A 310 -10.35 7.90 -23.00
C ASN A 310 -11.14 8.07 -21.70
N GLY A 311 -11.01 7.14 -20.75
CA GLY A 311 -11.51 7.28 -19.39
C GLY A 311 -10.65 8.19 -18.50
N SER A 312 -9.37 8.41 -18.85
CA SER A 312 -8.48 9.30 -18.10
C SER A 312 -8.84 10.76 -18.28
N LYS A 313 -9.52 11.15 -19.37
CA LYS A 313 -10.14 12.48 -19.47
C LYS A 313 -11.12 12.73 -18.33
N ASN A 314 -11.96 11.74 -18.03
CA ASN A 314 -12.82 11.80 -16.85
C ASN A 314 -11.98 11.77 -15.57
N ALA A 315 -10.99 10.88 -15.45
CA ALA A 315 -10.14 10.79 -14.26
C ALA A 315 -9.36 12.08 -13.95
N THR A 316 -8.91 12.80 -14.98
CA THR A 316 -8.25 14.11 -14.92
C THR A 316 -9.24 15.17 -14.44
N ALA A 317 -10.45 15.20 -15.00
CA ALA A 317 -11.51 16.06 -14.48
C ALA A 317 -11.84 15.74 -13.00
N ILE A 318 -11.82 14.47 -12.58
CA ILE A 318 -11.96 14.09 -11.16
C ILE A 318 -10.74 14.55 -10.34
N ALA A 319 -9.53 14.51 -10.90
CA ALA A 319 -8.29 14.96 -10.26
C ALA A 319 -8.36 16.43 -9.88
N HIS A 320 -8.74 17.30 -10.82
CA HIS A 320 -8.79 18.75 -10.63
C HIS A 320 -10.11 19.29 -10.09
N ARG A 321 -11.09 18.41 -9.80
CA ARG A 321 -12.43 18.79 -9.32
C ARG A 321 -12.44 19.75 -8.13
N TRP A 322 -11.48 19.59 -7.24
CA TRP A 322 -11.35 20.41 -6.05
C TRP A 322 -11.11 21.89 -6.33
N GLN A 323 -10.57 22.24 -7.50
CA GLN A 323 -10.28 23.62 -7.88
C GLN A 323 -11.55 24.47 -8.03
N TYR A 324 -12.69 23.85 -8.36
CA TYR A 324 -13.96 24.54 -8.57
C TYR A 324 -15.07 24.13 -7.60
N GLU A 325 -14.98 22.96 -6.95
CA GLU A 325 -15.98 22.53 -5.95
C GLU A 325 -15.66 23.00 -4.52
N LEU A 326 -14.38 23.25 -4.18
CA LEU A 326 -14.02 23.84 -2.90
C LEU A 326 -14.04 25.36 -2.99
N SER A 327 -14.62 26.01 -1.98
CA SER A 327 -14.48 27.46 -1.85
C SER A 327 -13.02 27.86 -1.62
N TYR A 328 -12.66 29.07 -2.05
CA TYR A 328 -11.32 29.63 -1.84
C TYR A 328 -10.85 29.51 -0.38
N ILE A 329 -11.74 29.79 0.59
CA ILE A 329 -11.44 29.68 2.02
C ILE A 329 -11.07 28.23 2.39
N LYS A 330 -11.85 27.24 1.93
CA LYS A 330 -11.55 25.82 2.19
C LYS A 330 -10.25 25.39 1.53
N VAL A 331 -9.99 25.80 0.29
CA VAL A 331 -8.72 25.52 -0.40
C VAL A 331 -7.54 26.05 0.41
N LYS A 332 -7.63 27.31 0.87
CA LYS A 332 -6.60 27.95 1.69
C LYS A 332 -6.38 27.19 3.00
N GLN A 333 -7.44 26.91 3.77
CA GLN A 333 -7.34 26.22 5.05
C GLN A 333 -6.76 24.80 4.93
N ILE A 334 -7.18 24.04 3.91
CA ILE A 334 -6.62 22.71 3.64
C ILE A 334 -5.14 22.83 3.26
N SER A 335 -4.79 23.82 2.42
CA SER A 335 -3.42 24.03 1.98
C SER A 335 -2.48 24.41 3.12
N GLU A 336 -2.92 25.29 4.01
CA GLU A 336 -2.20 25.67 5.22
C GLU A 336 -2.03 24.47 6.17
N THR A 337 -3.09 23.67 6.34
CA THR A 337 -3.07 22.45 7.17
C THR A 337 -2.09 21.40 6.63
N CYS A 338 -1.98 21.30 5.30
CA CYS A 338 -1.16 20.29 4.60
C CYS A 338 0.20 20.82 4.12
N GLN A 339 0.63 21.98 4.62
CA GLN A 339 1.86 22.62 4.16
C GLN A 339 3.11 21.74 4.32
N ASN A 340 3.13 20.87 5.33
CA ASN A 340 4.22 19.91 5.54
C ASN A 340 4.34 18.90 4.39
N VAL A 341 3.22 18.39 3.87
CA VAL A 341 3.20 17.48 2.70
C VAL A 341 3.68 18.21 1.45
N PHE A 342 3.19 19.44 1.22
CA PHE A 342 3.54 20.22 0.03
C PHE A 342 5.02 20.55 -0.06
N LYS A 343 5.69 20.74 1.08
CA LYS A 343 7.13 20.93 1.15
C LYS A 343 7.92 19.63 0.94
N LEU A 344 7.31 18.47 1.17
CA LEU A 344 7.94 17.15 1.07
C LEU A 344 7.83 16.52 -0.32
N ILE A 345 7.03 17.04 -1.23
CA ILE A 345 6.88 16.51 -2.58
C ILE A 345 7.19 17.61 -3.57
N ASP A 346 8.11 17.32 -4.50
CA ASP A 346 8.46 18.22 -5.59
C ASP A 346 7.37 18.23 -6.67
N TYR A 347 6.32 18.98 -6.38
CA TYR A 347 5.15 19.14 -7.23
C TYR A 347 4.65 20.57 -7.17
N ASN A 348 4.20 21.09 -8.31
CA ASN A 348 3.58 22.40 -8.34
C ASN A 348 2.17 22.31 -7.76
N TRP A 349 2.05 22.63 -6.47
CA TRP A 349 0.77 22.64 -5.73
C TRP A 349 -0.08 23.89 -5.99
N SER A 350 0.39 24.82 -6.81
CA SER A 350 -0.31 26.07 -7.13
C SER A 350 -1.60 25.79 -7.89
N CYS A 351 -2.60 26.63 -7.65
CA CYS A 351 -3.82 26.69 -8.46
C CYS A 351 -3.58 27.58 -9.68
#